data_AF-A0A139ANF1-F1
#
_entry.id   AF-A0A139ANF1-F1
#
_cell.length_a   1.000
_cell.length_b   1.000
_cell.length_c   1.000
_cell.angle_alpha   90.00
_cell.angle_beta   90.00
_cell.angle_gamma   90.00
#
_symmetry.space_group_name_H-M   'P 1'
#
loop_
_entity.id
_entity.type
_entity.pdbx_description
1 polymer ?
#
loop_
_entity_poly.entity_id
_entity_poly.type
_entity_poly.pdbx_seq_one_letter_code
_entity_poly.pdbx_strand_id
1 'polypeptide(L)'
;MSNIREPKRVLQYGYWFGDSPKRNLKPFRPVPTPPLPTPFVAPPPTQPKPLPRTPLATPTPATLLVSPLQRGNPLLPHLRNTPWAYAALQGADYQVGASAGVLYLSLKYHRLHPEYVTGRVEGIKGKYGTRVLLVLVDVEDPASHLPSLTSLCLFNALSLILATTLPEAARYLETFKAYEHKPPDALRGAAFGSGKQGRGAQEEWFERVKECVTSVKSVNARDAETLVEAFGSLKAIVAATPDELSLLPGIGQAKAKKLAEAFRQSFVVKR
;
A
#
# COMPACT_ATOMS: atom_id res chain seq x y z
N MET A 1 -43.92 8.30 -45.05
CA MET A 1 -44.93 7.29 -45.47
C MET A 1 -44.20 6.02 -45.86
N SER A 2 -44.44 4.93 -45.10
CA SER A 2 -44.39 3.50 -45.50
C SER A 2 -43.22 3.02 -46.39
N ASN A 3 -42.45 1.96 -46.08
CA ASN A 3 -42.89 0.70 -45.49
C ASN A 3 -41.69 -0.16 -45.07
N ILE A 4 -41.88 -0.87 -43.96
CA ILE A 4 -40.98 -1.83 -43.32
C ILE A 4 -41.01 -3.16 -44.09
N ARG A 5 -39.86 -3.84 -44.24
CA ARG A 5 -39.79 -5.27 -44.59
C ARG A 5 -38.75 -5.99 -43.72
N GLU A 6 -39.25 -6.60 -42.64
CA GLU A 6 -38.58 -7.70 -41.95
C GLU A 6 -38.79 -9.02 -42.72
N PRO A 7 -37.81 -9.94 -42.72
CA PRO A 7 -38.08 -11.35 -42.99
C PRO A 7 -38.19 -12.15 -41.69
N LYS A 8 -39.39 -12.69 -41.46
CA LYS A 8 -39.72 -13.73 -40.48
C LYS A 8 -38.96 -15.03 -40.82
N ARG A 9 -38.24 -15.60 -39.85
CA ARG A 9 -37.95 -17.05 -39.81
C ARG A 9 -38.57 -17.65 -38.55
N VAL A 10 -39.74 -18.24 -38.76
CA VAL A 10 -40.44 -19.13 -37.84
C VAL A 10 -39.75 -20.49 -37.95
N LEU A 11 -39.14 -20.97 -36.86
CA LEU A 11 -38.80 -22.38 -36.70
C LEU A 11 -39.75 -22.97 -35.66
N GLN A 12 -40.81 -23.55 -36.20
CA GLN A 12 -41.74 -24.44 -35.54
C GLN A 12 -41.13 -25.84 -35.65
N TYR A 13 -40.79 -26.46 -34.52
CA TYR A 13 -40.50 -27.90 -34.48
C TYR A 13 -41.46 -28.56 -33.50
N GLY A 14 -42.13 -29.56 -34.04
CA GLY A 14 -43.32 -30.17 -33.49
C GLY A 14 -43.04 -31.22 -32.43
N TYR A 15 -44.08 -31.42 -31.64
CA TYR A 15 -44.31 -32.54 -30.74
C TYR A 15 -44.12 -33.88 -31.48
N TRP A 16 -43.24 -34.72 -30.95
CA TRP A 16 -43.19 -36.15 -31.28
C TRP A 16 -43.84 -36.94 -30.14
N PHE A 17 -45.12 -37.27 -30.32
CA PHE A 17 -45.74 -38.41 -29.63
C PHE A 17 -45.29 -39.68 -30.36
N GLY A 18 -44.55 -40.55 -29.67
CA GLY A 18 -44.11 -41.85 -30.19
C GLY A 18 -44.49 -42.96 -29.20
N ASP A 19 -45.25 -43.92 -29.72
CA ASP A 19 -45.78 -45.11 -29.06
C ASP A 19 -44.76 -45.89 -28.19
N SER A 20 -45.20 -46.25 -27.00
CA SER A 20 -44.52 -47.23 -26.14
C SER A 20 -45.01 -48.65 -26.43
N PRO A 21 -44.15 -49.62 -26.79
CA PRO A 21 -44.58 -51.00 -26.94
C PRO A 21 -44.75 -51.69 -25.58
N LYS A 22 -45.93 -52.29 -25.41
CA LYS A 22 -46.36 -53.10 -24.26
C LYS A 22 -45.41 -54.27 -24.03
N ARG A 23 -44.67 -54.28 -22.92
CA ARG A 23 -43.95 -55.48 -22.43
C ARG A 23 -44.89 -56.38 -21.64
N ASN A 24 -45.05 -57.60 -22.14
CA ASN A 24 -45.77 -58.71 -21.51
C ASN A 24 -45.18 -59.05 -20.14
N LEU A 25 -46.00 -58.90 -19.09
CA LEU A 25 -45.74 -59.42 -17.75
C LEU A 25 -45.99 -60.94 -17.76
N LYS A 26 -44.94 -61.73 -17.48
CA LYS A 26 -45.08 -63.16 -17.17
C LYS A 26 -45.38 -63.33 -15.67
N PRO A 27 -46.19 -64.34 -15.27
CA PRO A 27 -46.61 -64.51 -13.88
C PRO A 27 -45.47 -64.91 -12.95
N PHE A 28 -45.47 -64.30 -11.76
CA PHE A 28 -44.57 -64.57 -10.64
C PHE A 28 -44.65 -66.04 -10.19
N ARG A 29 -43.51 -66.72 -10.11
CA ARG A 29 -43.37 -67.96 -9.34
C ARG A 29 -42.87 -67.62 -7.93
N PRO A 30 -43.44 -68.17 -6.85
CA PRO A 30 -42.91 -67.98 -5.51
C PRO A 30 -41.59 -68.74 -5.36
N VAL A 31 -40.54 -68.02 -4.95
CA VAL A 31 -39.22 -68.57 -4.63
C VAL A 31 -39.24 -69.04 -3.16
N PRO A 32 -38.72 -70.24 -2.83
CA PRO A 32 -38.67 -70.73 -1.46
C PRO A 32 -37.69 -69.90 -0.61
N THR A 33 -38.15 -69.50 0.57
CA THR A 33 -37.41 -68.72 1.57
C THR A 33 -36.26 -69.52 2.17
N PRO A 34 -35.01 -69.02 2.13
CA PRO A 34 -33.90 -69.59 2.92
C PRO A 34 -33.99 -69.19 4.41
N PRO A 35 -33.46 -70.01 5.33
CA PRO A 35 -33.59 -69.80 6.78
C PRO A 35 -32.81 -68.57 7.27
N LEU A 36 -33.38 -67.92 8.30
CA LEU A 36 -32.87 -66.72 8.96
C LEU A 36 -31.46 -66.93 9.55
N PRO A 37 -30.47 -66.09 9.22
CA PRO A 37 -29.20 -66.08 9.91
C PRO A 37 -29.31 -65.34 11.26
N THR A 38 -28.66 -65.90 12.27
CA THR A 38 -28.53 -65.41 13.65
C THR A 38 -28.04 -63.95 13.75
N PRO A 39 -28.41 -63.20 14.80
CA PRO A 39 -28.09 -61.78 14.91
C PRO A 39 -26.57 -61.55 15.00
N PHE A 40 -26.04 -60.90 13.96
CA PHE A 40 -24.69 -60.34 13.93
C PHE A 40 -24.63 -59.15 14.89
N VAL A 41 -23.92 -59.31 15.99
CA VAL A 41 -23.59 -58.22 16.93
C VAL A 41 -22.69 -57.23 16.19
N ALA A 42 -23.21 -56.04 15.92
CA ALA A 42 -22.48 -54.95 15.29
C ALA A 42 -21.32 -54.49 16.21
N PRO A 43 -20.10 -54.30 15.68
CA PRO A 43 -19.05 -53.61 16.41
C PRO A 43 -19.41 -52.12 16.61
N PRO A 44 -18.99 -51.50 17.72
CA PRO A 44 -19.36 -50.12 18.04
C PRO A 44 -18.82 -49.12 17.00
N PRO A 45 -19.48 -47.96 16.80
CA PRO A 45 -19.08 -46.99 15.80
C PRO A 45 -17.69 -46.42 16.12
N THR A 46 -16.71 -46.77 15.28
CA THR A 46 -15.39 -46.16 15.28
C THR A 46 -15.53 -44.70 14.91
N GLN A 47 -15.36 -43.81 15.89
CA GLN A 47 -15.32 -42.36 15.67
C GLN A 47 -14.26 -42.03 14.60
N PRO A 48 -14.55 -41.18 13.61
CA PRO A 48 -13.52 -40.72 12.70
C PRO A 48 -12.50 -39.91 13.48
N LYS A 49 -11.26 -40.43 13.51
CA LYS A 49 -10.06 -39.77 14.02
C LYS A 49 -10.02 -38.34 13.48
N PRO A 50 -9.93 -37.30 14.33
CA PRO A 50 -9.84 -35.94 13.83
C PRO A 50 -8.59 -35.82 12.96
N LEU A 51 -8.78 -35.43 11.71
CA LEU A 51 -7.71 -34.89 10.87
C LEU A 51 -6.98 -33.81 11.69
N PRO A 52 -5.64 -33.70 11.60
CA PRO A 52 -4.91 -32.66 12.31
C PRO A 52 -5.47 -31.30 11.86
N ARG A 53 -6.24 -30.66 12.75
CA ARG A 53 -6.58 -29.26 12.63
C ARG A 53 -5.24 -28.54 12.69
N THR A 54 -4.80 -28.01 11.56
CA THR A 54 -3.73 -27.02 11.52
C THR A 54 -4.06 -25.99 12.59
N PRO A 55 -3.16 -25.69 13.55
CA PRO A 55 -3.45 -24.69 14.56
C PRO A 55 -3.81 -23.40 13.83
N LEU A 56 -5.00 -22.86 14.11
CA LEU A 56 -5.33 -21.50 13.71
C LEU A 56 -4.31 -20.62 14.44
N ALA A 57 -3.24 -20.25 13.74
CA ALA A 57 -2.13 -19.51 14.33
C ALA A 57 -2.72 -18.26 14.99
N THR A 58 -2.56 -18.14 16.31
CA THR A 58 -2.86 -16.91 17.01
C THR A 58 -2.08 -15.80 16.32
N PRO A 59 -2.75 -14.77 15.77
CA PRO A 59 -2.08 -13.74 15.00
C PRO A 59 -1.10 -13.04 15.93
N THR A 60 0.19 -13.18 15.62
CA THR A 60 1.24 -12.39 16.27
C THR A 60 1.04 -10.92 15.88
N PRO A 61 1.48 -9.95 16.70
CA PRO A 61 1.32 -8.52 16.36
C PRO A 61 1.97 -8.16 15.01
N ALA A 62 2.92 -8.95 14.51
CA ALA A 62 3.56 -8.79 13.21
C ALA A 62 2.79 -9.42 12.02
N THR A 63 1.66 -10.10 12.26
CA THR A 63 0.89 -10.77 11.20
C THR A 63 -0.03 -9.78 10.49
N LEU A 64 0.04 -9.76 9.15
CA LEU A 64 -0.90 -9.02 8.30
C LEU A 64 -2.22 -9.79 8.19
N LEU A 65 -3.34 -9.13 8.45
CA LEU A 65 -4.65 -9.79 8.40
C LEU A 65 -5.29 -9.59 7.02
N VAL A 66 -5.79 -10.67 6.44
CA VAL A 66 -6.39 -10.70 5.11
C VAL A 66 -7.86 -11.08 5.20
N SER A 67 -8.72 -10.36 4.49
CA SER A 67 -10.14 -10.73 4.39
C SER A 67 -10.31 -12.05 3.62
N PRO A 68 -11.21 -12.96 4.05
CA PRO A 68 -11.59 -14.14 3.29
C PRO A 68 -12.07 -13.82 1.86
N LEU A 69 -12.57 -12.59 1.62
CA LEU A 69 -12.97 -12.11 0.30
C LEU A 69 -11.80 -12.03 -0.69
N GLN A 70 -10.57 -11.94 -0.19
CA GLN A 70 -9.34 -11.89 -1.00
C GLN A 70 -8.79 -13.29 -1.31
N ARG A 71 -9.53 -14.35 -1.01
CA ARG A 71 -9.11 -15.72 -1.33
C ARG A 71 -8.93 -15.88 -2.83
N GLY A 72 -7.74 -16.32 -3.24
CA GLY A 72 -7.39 -16.48 -4.66
C GLY A 72 -6.87 -15.21 -5.32
N ASN A 73 -6.70 -14.10 -4.60
CA ASN A 73 -6.06 -12.90 -5.16
C ASN A 73 -4.59 -13.21 -5.55
N PRO A 74 -4.17 -12.92 -6.80
CA PRO A 74 -2.80 -13.16 -7.25
C PRO A 74 -1.74 -12.31 -6.52
N LEU A 75 -2.15 -11.34 -5.70
CA LEU A 75 -1.25 -10.59 -4.81
C LEU A 75 -0.69 -11.47 -3.68
N LEU A 76 -1.46 -12.42 -3.15
CA LEU A 76 -1.09 -13.17 -1.93
C LEU A 76 0.25 -13.94 -2.03
N PRO A 77 0.61 -14.59 -3.15
CA PRO A 77 1.91 -15.25 -3.31
C PRO A 77 3.13 -14.31 -3.29
N HIS A 78 2.90 -13.00 -3.42
CA HIS A 78 3.96 -11.98 -3.38
C HIS A 78 4.21 -11.43 -1.95
N LEU A 79 3.33 -11.71 -0.99
CA LEU A 79 3.53 -11.38 0.43
C LEU A 79 4.47 -12.42 1.07
N ARG A 80 5.78 -12.15 1.04
CA ARG A 80 6.83 -13.10 1.46
C ARG A 80 7.58 -12.65 2.71
N ASN A 81 7.69 -11.34 2.92
CA ASN A 81 8.48 -10.78 4.01
C ASN A 81 7.68 -10.62 5.31
N THR A 82 6.34 -10.64 5.21
CA THR A 82 5.44 -10.50 6.35
C THR A 82 4.50 -11.71 6.42
N PRO A 83 4.40 -12.40 7.58
CA PRO A 83 3.42 -13.46 7.75
C PRO A 83 2.01 -12.89 7.63
N TRP A 84 1.10 -13.64 7.01
CA TRP A 84 -0.29 -13.22 6.88
C TRP A 84 -1.26 -14.34 7.22
N ALA A 85 -2.45 -13.98 7.69
CA ALA A 85 -3.51 -14.92 8.05
C ALA A 85 -4.88 -14.36 7.67
N TYR A 86 -5.83 -15.26 7.37
CA TYR A 86 -7.21 -14.84 7.13
C TYR A 86 -7.90 -14.45 8.44
N ALA A 87 -8.60 -13.33 8.43
CA ALA A 87 -9.42 -12.86 9.55
C ALA A 87 -10.69 -12.17 9.04
N ALA A 88 -11.78 -12.26 9.79
CA ALA A 88 -13.01 -11.55 9.45
C ALA A 88 -12.82 -10.03 9.67
N LEU A 89 -12.45 -9.32 8.61
CA LEU A 89 -12.21 -7.87 8.66
C LEU A 89 -13.50 -7.08 8.47
N GLN A 90 -13.58 -5.92 9.11
CA GLN A 90 -14.75 -5.05 8.98
C GLN A 90 -14.65 -4.17 7.73
N GLY A 91 -14.90 -4.76 6.56
CA GLY A 91 -14.99 -4.03 5.29
C GLY A 91 -13.65 -3.68 4.63
N ALA A 92 -12.50 -3.91 5.26
CA ALA A 92 -11.19 -3.84 4.60
C ALA A 92 -10.85 -5.16 3.87
N ASP A 93 -9.99 -5.08 2.86
CA ASP A 93 -9.44 -6.27 2.19
C ASP A 93 -8.19 -6.79 2.91
N TYR A 94 -7.36 -5.85 3.38
CA TYR A 94 -6.17 -6.10 4.15
C TYR A 94 -6.14 -5.17 5.36
N GLN A 95 -5.78 -5.68 6.52
CA GLN A 95 -5.56 -4.88 7.72
C GLN A 95 -4.07 -4.93 8.07
N VAL A 96 -3.43 -3.76 7.95
CA VAL A 96 -1.99 -3.57 8.12
C VAL A 96 -1.63 -2.98 9.48
N GLY A 97 -2.61 -2.57 10.26
CA GLY A 97 -2.43 -2.22 11.67
C GLY A 97 -3.74 -2.16 12.44
N ALA A 98 -3.69 -1.85 13.73
CA ALA A 98 -4.88 -1.80 14.59
C ALA A 98 -5.96 -0.84 14.06
N SER A 99 -5.55 0.32 13.54
CA SER A 99 -6.45 1.36 12.99
C SER A 99 -6.25 1.61 11.49
N ALA A 100 -5.48 0.76 10.80
CA ALA A 100 -5.12 0.94 9.39
C ALA A 100 -5.67 -0.18 8.50
N GLY A 101 -6.59 0.20 7.60
CA GLY A 101 -7.26 -0.69 6.66
C GLY A 101 -6.95 -0.32 5.21
N VAL A 102 -6.77 -1.34 4.38
CA VAL A 102 -6.45 -1.20 2.96
C VAL A 102 -7.52 -1.90 2.12
N LEU A 103 -8.02 -1.19 1.11
CA LEU A 103 -8.85 -1.73 0.03
C LEU A 103 -7.95 -2.01 -1.17
N TYR A 104 -8.21 -3.11 -1.87
CA TYR A 104 -7.48 -3.48 -3.09
C TYR A 104 -8.40 -3.42 -4.31
N LEU A 105 -7.92 -2.77 -5.37
CA LEU A 105 -8.66 -2.62 -6.62
C LEU A 105 -7.73 -2.81 -7.81
N SER A 106 -8.11 -3.66 -8.77
CA SER A 106 -7.49 -3.67 -10.10
C SER A 106 -8.22 -2.68 -11.00
N LEU A 107 -7.50 -1.91 -11.81
CA LEU A 107 -8.13 -1.01 -12.79
C LEU A 107 -8.90 -1.78 -13.85
N LYS A 108 -8.42 -2.95 -14.26
CA LYS A 108 -9.15 -3.84 -15.17
C LYS A 108 -10.49 -4.28 -14.57
N TYR A 109 -10.53 -4.55 -13.27
CA TYR A 109 -11.78 -4.84 -12.57
C TYR A 109 -12.68 -3.60 -12.45
N HIS A 110 -12.11 -2.44 -12.11
CA HIS A 110 -12.85 -1.17 -12.02
C HIS A 110 -13.52 -0.79 -13.34
N ARG A 111 -12.88 -1.09 -14.48
CA ARG A 111 -13.46 -0.90 -15.82
C ARG A 111 -14.73 -1.72 -16.05
N LEU A 112 -14.79 -2.93 -15.49
CA LEU A 112 -15.94 -3.83 -15.61
C LEU A 112 -17.04 -3.50 -14.60
N HIS A 113 -16.66 -3.07 -13.40
CA HIS A 113 -17.55 -2.81 -12.27
C HIS A 113 -17.20 -1.48 -11.57
N PRO A 114 -17.54 -0.33 -12.18
CA PRO A 114 -17.23 0.98 -11.62
C PRO A 114 -17.94 1.26 -10.29
N GLU A 115 -19.13 0.69 -10.07
CA GLU A 115 -19.94 0.83 -8.86
C GLU A 115 -19.37 0.11 -7.63
N TYR A 116 -18.54 -0.92 -7.86
CA TYR A 116 -17.99 -1.77 -6.79
C TYR A 116 -17.23 -0.94 -5.75
N VAL A 117 -16.33 -0.06 -6.20
CA VAL A 117 -15.43 0.67 -5.29
C VAL A 117 -16.18 1.59 -4.33
N THR A 118 -17.28 2.21 -4.77
CA THR A 118 -18.09 3.12 -3.96
C THR A 118 -18.65 2.41 -2.74
N GLY A 119 -19.29 1.25 -2.93
CA GLY A 119 -19.82 0.46 -1.82
C GLY A 119 -18.73 -0.06 -0.87
N ARG A 120 -17.54 -0.38 -1.41
CA ARG A 120 -16.40 -0.79 -0.58
C ARG A 120 -15.86 0.35 0.29
N VAL A 121 -15.81 1.56 -0.26
CA VAL A 121 -15.37 2.78 0.45
C VAL A 121 -16.34 3.17 1.56
N GLU A 122 -17.65 3.05 1.33
CA GLU A 122 -18.65 3.22 2.39
C GLU A 122 -18.49 2.16 3.49
N GLY A 123 -18.23 0.91 3.09
CA GLY A 123 -18.06 -0.21 4.00
C GLY A 123 -16.86 -0.10 4.94
N ILE A 124 -15.81 0.65 4.59
CA ILE A 124 -14.62 0.87 5.45
C ILE A 124 -14.69 2.18 6.25
N LYS A 125 -15.64 3.08 5.92
CA LYS A 125 -15.79 4.40 6.54
C LYS A 125 -16.11 4.27 8.03
N GLY A 126 -15.42 5.05 8.87
CA GLY A 126 -15.61 5.07 10.33
C GLY A 126 -15.05 3.86 11.09
N LYS A 127 -14.54 2.83 10.41
CA LYS A 127 -14.00 1.62 11.05
C LYS A 127 -12.48 1.65 11.22
N TYR A 128 -11.80 2.38 10.36
CA TYR A 128 -10.36 2.55 10.37
C TYR A 128 -10.02 4.04 10.34
N GLY A 129 -9.02 4.45 11.12
CA GLY A 129 -8.51 5.82 11.14
C GLY A 129 -7.71 6.10 9.87
N THR A 130 -6.79 5.20 9.52
CA THR A 130 -6.02 5.26 8.27
C THR A 130 -6.67 4.34 7.25
N ARG A 131 -7.08 4.91 6.12
CA ARG A 131 -7.78 4.19 5.05
C ARG A 131 -7.03 4.40 3.75
N VAL A 132 -6.58 3.30 3.15
CA VAL A 132 -5.79 3.31 1.93
C VAL A 132 -6.56 2.59 0.83
N LEU A 133 -6.63 3.18 -0.35
CA LEU A 133 -7.05 2.49 -1.57
C LEU A 133 -5.80 2.15 -2.38
N LEU A 134 -5.41 0.87 -2.38
CA LEU A 134 -4.31 0.34 -3.16
C LEU A 134 -4.84 -0.12 -4.53
N VAL A 135 -4.40 0.57 -5.58
CA VAL A 135 -4.86 0.33 -6.95
C VAL A 135 -3.75 -0.31 -7.77
N LEU A 136 -4.02 -1.48 -8.35
CA LEU A 136 -3.18 -2.10 -9.36
C LEU A 136 -3.50 -1.52 -10.74
N VAL A 137 -2.49 -0.94 -11.38
CA VAL A 137 -2.54 -0.38 -12.73
C VAL A 137 -2.23 -1.48 -13.75
N ASP A 138 -3.27 -2.21 -14.16
CA ASP A 138 -3.20 -3.35 -15.10
C ASP A 138 -3.96 -3.08 -16.42
N VAL A 139 -4.03 -1.81 -16.81
CA VAL A 139 -4.69 -1.32 -18.04
C VAL A 139 -3.73 -0.42 -18.84
N GLU A 140 -3.90 -0.38 -20.16
CA GLU A 140 -3.06 0.43 -21.04
C GLU A 140 -3.30 1.94 -20.89
N ASP A 141 -4.55 2.35 -20.68
CA ASP A 141 -4.93 3.75 -20.44
C ASP A 141 -5.45 3.93 -19.00
N PRO A 142 -4.57 4.20 -18.02
CA PRO A 142 -4.99 4.51 -16.65
C PRO A 142 -5.53 5.93 -16.50
N ALA A 143 -5.16 6.85 -17.39
CA ALA A 143 -5.47 8.28 -17.25
C ALA A 143 -6.98 8.57 -17.30
N SER A 144 -7.75 7.74 -18.02
CA SER A 144 -9.21 7.86 -18.07
C SER A 144 -9.93 7.48 -16.77
N HIS A 145 -9.30 6.68 -15.89
CA HIS A 145 -9.94 6.16 -14.67
C HIS A 145 -9.43 6.80 -13.37
N LEU A 146 -8.17 7.25 -13.35
CA LEU A 146 -7.58 7.82 -12.13
C LEU A 146 -8.27 9.10 -11.61
N PRO A 147 -8.77 10.04 -12.44
CA PRO A 147 -9.41 11.25 -11.93
C PRO A 147 -10.68 10.97 -11.10
N SER A 148 -11.50 10.01 -11.52
CA SER A 148 -12.72 9.63 -10.79
C SER A 148 -12.38 8.95 -9.46
N LEU A 149 -11.40 8.03 -9.46
CA LEU A 149 -10.90 7.37 -8.25
C LEU A 149 -10.23 8.36 -7.29
N THR A 150 -9.46 9.31 -7.81
CA THR A 150 -8.81 10.36 -7.01
C THR A 150 -9.86 11.23 -6.32
N SER A 151 -10.88 11.66 -7.06
CA SER A 151 -12.00 12.43 -6.51
C SER A 151 -12.73 11.63 -5.42
N LEU A 152 -13.03 10.35 -5.68
CA LEU A 152 -13.68 9.47 -4.70
C LEU A 152 -12.85 9.30 -3.41
N CYS A 153 -11.54 9.10 -3.52
CA CYS A 153 -10.63 9.03 -2.38
C CYS A 153 -10.58 10.34 -1.61
N LEU A 154 -10.50 11.48 -2.31
CA LEU A 154 -10.46 12.80 -1.70
C LEU A 154 -11.72 13.09 -0.88
N PHE A 155 -12.90 12.89 -1.46
CA PHE A 155 -14.18 13.14 -0.77
C PHE A 155 -14.40 12.23 0.44
N ASN A 156 -13.82 11.03 0.45
CA ASN A 156 -13.98 10.08 1.54
C ASN A 156 -12.79 10.04 2.51
N ALA A 157 -11.78 10.90 2.31
CA ALA A 157 -10.53 10.94 3.07
C ALA A 157 -9.80 9.59 3.10
N LEU A 158 -9.57 9.01 1.92
CA LEU A 158 -8.69 7.86 1.71
C LEU A 158 -7.39 8.33 1.03
N SER A 159 -6.29 7.66 1.35
CA SER A 159 -5.05 7.78 0.61
C SER A 159 -5.06 6.85 -0.59
N LEU A 160 -4.92 7.39 -1.80
CA LEU A 160 -4.79 6.62 -3.03
C LEU A 160 -3.31 6.24 -3.23
N ILE A 161 -3.03 4.95 -3.42
CA ILE A 161 -1.69 4.44 -3.72
C ILE A 161 -1.78 3.58 -4.97
N LEU A 162 -0.92 3.89 -5.94
CA LEU A 162 -0.87 3.18 -7.22
C LEU A 162 0.28 2.19 -7.20
N ALA A 163 0.04 0.99 -7.70
CA ALA A 163 1.05 -0.03 -7.95
C ALA A 163 0.97 -0.48 -9.40
N THR A 164 2.10 -0.57 -10.08
CA THR A 164 2.18 -0.99 -11.48
C THR A 164 2.28 -2.50 -11.63
N THR A 165 2.71 -3.19 -10.56
CA THR A 165 2.90 -4.64 -10.56
C THR A 165 2.40 -5.26 -9.26
N LEU A 166 2.04 -6.54 -9.30
CA LEU A 166 1.62 -7.30 -8.11
C LEU A 166 2.70 -7.37 -7.02
N PRO A 167 3.99 -7.61 -7.33
CA PRO A 167 5.06 -7.57 -6.32
C PRO A 167 5.20 -6.20 -5.66
N GLU A 168 5.02 -5.11 -6.42
CA GLU A 168 5.05 -3.76 -5.88
C GLU A 168 3.90 -3.51 -4.90
N ALA A 169 2.68 -3.91 -5.27
CA ALA A 169 1.50 -3.83 -4.41
C ALA A 169 1.69 -4.60 -3.09
N ALA A 170 2.24 -5.83 -3.16
CA ALA A 170 2.57 -6.61 -1.98
C ALA A 170 3.62 -5.92 -1.10
N ARG A 171 4.68 -5.35 -1.69
CA ARG A 171 5.71 -4.61 -0.97
C ARG A 171 5.14 -3.39 -0.23
N TYR A 172 4.15 -2.69 -0.80
CA TYR A 172 3.48 -1.60 -0.09
C TYR A 172 2.75 -2.11 1.18
N LEU A 173 2.01 -3.20 1.07
CA LEU A 173 1.33 -3.81 2.22
C LEU A 173 2.32 -4.25 3.32
N GLU A 174 3.41 -4.90 2.93
CA GLU A 174 4.49 -5.28 3.85
C GLU A 174 5.11 -4.06 4.53
N THR A 175 5.33 -2.98 3.76
CA THR A 175 5.87 -1.73 4.30
C THR A 175 4.91 -1.09 5.29
N PHE A 176 3.61 -1.01 5.00
CA PHE A 176 2.64 -0.46 5.94
C PHE A 176 2.62 -1.26 7.24
N LYS A 177 2.69 -2.59 7.15
CA LYS A 177 2.72 -3.44 8.34
C LYS A 177 4.02 -3.24 9.15
N ALA A 178 5.17 -3.17 8.49
CA ALA A 178 6.46 -2.97 9.14
C ALA A 178 6.60 -1.58 9.81
N TYR A 179 5.79 -0.61 9.42
CA TYR A 179 5.83 0.76 9.92
C TYR A 179 4.74 1.06 10.96
N GLU A 180 3.92 0.09 11.35
CA GLU A 180 2.83 0.27 12.31
C GLU A 180 3.28 0.89 13.65
N HIS A 181 4.45 0.46 14.16
CA HIS A 181 4.98 0.91 15.46
C HIS A 181 6.18 1.87 15.33
N LYS A 182 6.50 2.36 14.14
CA LYS A 182 7.62 3.28 13.97
C LYS A 182 7.23 4.69 14.45
N PRO A 183 8.02 5.31 15.33
CA PRO A 183 7.71 6.66 15.81
C PRO A 183 7.82 7.68 14.67
N PRO A 184 7.05 8.79 14.73
CA PRO A 184 7.10 9.86 13.72
C PRO A 184 8.50 10.50 13.61
N ASP A 185 9.31 10.39 14.66
CA ASP A 185 10.70 10.85 14.72
C ASP A 185 11.59 10.18 13.67
N ALA A 186 11.27 8.96 13.23
CA ALA A 186 11.99 8.30 12.14
C ALA A 186 11.73 8.96 10.76
N LEU A 187 10.70 9.80 10.64
CA LEU A 187 10.38 10.54 9.42
C LEU A 187 11.09 11.90 9.35
N ARG A 188 11.59 12.41 10.48
CA ARG A 188 12.49 13.56 10.49
C ARG A 188 13.83 13.07 9.96
N GLY A 189 14.11 13.36 8.69
CA GLY A 189 15.43 13.12 8.12
C GLY A 189 16.51 13.72 9.03
N ALA A 190 17.71 13.14 9.01
CA ALA A 190 18.85 13.59 9.82
C ALA A 190 19.15 15.10 9.70
N ALA A 191 18.63 15.76 8.66
CA ALA A 191 18.77 17.19 8.40
C ALA A 191 17.85 18.11 9.23
N PHE A 192 16.78 17.61 9.87
CA PHE A 192 15.83 18.47 10.58
C PHE A 192 15.59 18.01 12.02
N GLY A 193 16.57 18.31 12.88
CA GLY A 193 16.33 18.42 14.31
C GLY A 193 16.14 17.10 15.05
N SER A 194 16.95 16.07 14.72
CA SER A 194 17.19 15.06 15.74
C SER A 194 18.03 15.73 16.82
N GLY A 195 17.41 16.10 17.94
CA GLY A 195 18.06 16.62 19.15
C GLY A 195 18.97 15.59 19.81
N LYS A 196 19.91 15.02 19.04
CA LYS A 196 21.03 14.25 19.55
C LYS A 196 21.99 15.24 20.20
N GLN A 197 21.76 15.54 21.48
CA GLN A 197 22.81 16.11 22.33
C GLN A 197 24.05 15.21 22.24
N GLY A 198 25.10 15.70 21.59
CA GLY A 198 26.35 14.97 21.38
C GLY A 198 26.99 15.27 20.02
N ARG A 199 27.87 14.36 19.58
CA ARG A 199 28.68 14.46 18.34
C ARG A 199 27.86 14.78 17.08
N GLY A 200 26.60 14.30 17.01
CA GLY A 200 25.67 14.58 15.91
C GLY A 200 25.18 16.03 15.86
N ALA A 201 25.07 16.73 17.01
CA ALA A 201 24.70 18.15 17.03
C ALA A 201 25.83 19.04 16.49
N GLN A 202 27.09 18.67 16.71
CA GLN A 202 28.23 19.39 16.17
C GLN A 202 28.33 19.21 14.65
N GLU A 203 28.08 17.99 14.15
CA GLU A 203 28.03 17.69 12.73
C GLU A 203 26.84 18.37 12.04
N GLU A 204 25.64 18.36 12.66
CA GLU A 204 24.47 19.10 12.16
C GLU A 204 24.70 20.62 12.17
N TRP A 205 25.33 21.16 13.21
CA TRP A 205 25.69 22.58 13.27
C TRP A 205 26.67 22.94 12.16
N PHE A 206 27.69 22.12 11.93
CA PHE A 206 28.68 22.33 10.88
C PHE A 206 28.04 22.33 9.49
N GLU A 207 27.17 21.35 9.20
CA GLU A 207 26.45 21.29 7.92
C GLU A 207 25.54 22.51 7.70
N ARG A 208 24.84 22.98 8.75
CA ARG A 208 24.03 24.21 8.66
C ARG A 208 24.87 25.45 8.41
N VAL A 209 26.02 25.59 9.07
CA VAL A 209 26.94 26.71 8.84
C VAL A 209 27.53 26.64 7.43
N LYS A 210 27.90 25.44 6.96
CA LYS A 210 28.39 25.20 5.61
C LYS A 210 27.34 25.60 4.56
N GLU A 211 26.09 25.19 4.72
CA GLU A 211 24.97 25.61 3.85
C GLU A 211 24.77 27.13 3.85
N CYS A 212 24.76 27.75 5.03
CA CYS A 212 24.61 29.19 5.18
C CYS A 212 25.72 29.97 4.47
N VAL A 213 26.97 29.58 4.69
CA VAL A 213 28.15 30.27 4.14
C VAL A 213 28.28 30.05 2.63
N THR A 214 27.95 28.84 2.15
CA THR A 214 27.97 28.52 0.70
C THR A 214 26.81 29.12 -0.09
N SER A 215 25.79 29.68 0.57
CA SER A 215 24.76 30.48 -0.10
C SER A 215 25.33 31.72 -0.81
N VAL A 216 26.49 32.22 -0.37
CA VAL A 216 27.21 33.32 -1.01
C VAL A 216 27.98 32.76 -2.22
N LYS A 217 27.58 33.16 -3.44
CA LYS A 217 28.13 32.64 -4.73
C LYS A 217 29.66 32.59 -4.84
N SER A 218 30.40 33.40 -4.08
CA SER A 218 31.87 33.43 -4.12
C SER A 218 32.56 32.48 -3.14
N VAL A 219 31.81 31.76 -2.31
CA VAL A 219 32.34 30.95 -1.21
C VAL A 219 32.01 29.48 -1.44
N ASN A 220 33.05 28.64 -1.44
CA ASN A 220 32.92 27.20 -1.67
C ASN A 220 32.79 26.43 -0.37
N ALA A 221 32.41 25.14 -0.46
CA ALA A 221 32.34 24.26 0.70
C ALA A 221 33.66 24.23 1.49
N ARG A 222 34.80 24.11 0.81
CA ARG A 222 36.14 24.16 1.43
C ARG A 222 36.41 25.47 2.17
N ASP A 223 35.96 26.60 1.62
CA ASP A 223 36.15 27.90 2.28
C ASP A 223 35.32 27.96 3.58
N ALA A 224 34.13 27.35 3.60
CA ALA A 224 33.30 27.24 4.80
C ALA A 224 33.94 26.37 5.89
N GLU A 225 34.64 25.29 5.51
CA GLU A 225 35.40 24.46 6.47
C GLU A 225 36.51 25.29 7.13
N THR A 226 37.32 25.99 6.33
CA THR A 226 38.38 26.89 6.83
C THR A 226 37.83 27.99 7.75
N LEU A 227 36.68 28.58 7.41
CA LEU A 227 36.06 29.63 8.24
C LEU A 227 35.60 29.09 9.60
N VAL A 228 35.01 27.90 9.62
CA VAL A 228 34.57 27.28 10.87
C VAL A 228 35.75 26.84 11.72
N GLU A 229 36.80 26.28 11.12
CA GLU A 229 38.03 25.90 11.84
C GLU A 229 38.74 27.11 12.46
N ALA A 230 38.80 28.24 11.75
CA ALA A 230 39.48 29.43 12.21
C ALA A 230 38.70 30.22 13.28
N PHE A 231 37.38 30.38 13.11
CA PHE A 231 36.57 31.27 13.95
C PHE A 231 35.68 30.54 14.97
N GLY A 232 35.47 29.23 14.80
CA GLY A 232 34.73 28.37 15.73
C GLY A 232 33.22 28.67 15.88
N SER A 233 32.74 29.83 15.42
CA SER A 233 31.34 30.22 15.52
C SER A 233 30.90 31.11 14.36
N LEU A 234 29.64 30.98 13.94
CA LEU A 234 29.07 31.85 12.89
C LEU A 234 29.08 33.33 13.32
N LYS A 235 28.88 33.61 14.62
CA LYS A 235 28.96 34.98 15.16
C LYS A 235 30.33 35.60 14.92
N ALA A 236 31.40 34.84 15.16
CA ALA A 236 32.77 35.31 14.93
C ALA A 236 33.04 35.52 13.42
N ILE A 237 32.55 34.62 12.55
CA ILE A 237 32.66 34.77 11.09
C ILE A 237 31.98 36.06 10.60
N VAL A 238 30.78 36.37 11.09
CA VAL A 238 30.02 37.57 10.71
C VAL A 238 30.65 38.86 11.27
N ALA A 239 31.25 38.79 12.46
CA ALA A 239 31.92 39.92 13.09
C ALA A 239 33.27 40.27 12.46
N ALA A 240 33.95 39.30 11.84
CA ALA A 240 35.29 39.45 11.29
C ALA A 240 35.38 40.57 10.22
N THR A 241 36.52 41.26 10.19
CA THR A 241 36.83 42.26 9.17
C THR A 241 37.23 41.59 7.85
N PRO A 242 37.04 42.25 6.69
CA PRO A 242 37.46 41.69 5.41
C PRO A 242 38.97 41.39 5.36
N ASP A 243 39.79 42.13 6.12
CA ASP A 243 41.23 41.89 6.18
C ASP A 243 41.54 40.60 6.96
N GLU A 244 40.91 40.36 8.11
CA GLU A 244 41.05 39.12 8.88
C GLU A 244 40.58 37.89 8.09
N LEU A 245 39.46 38.02 7.36
CA LEU A 245 38.97 36.96 6.48
C LEU A 245 39.96 36.64 5.35
N SER A 246 40.71 37.64 4.87
CA SER A 246 41.69 37.48 3.79
C SER A 246 42.99 36.80 4.19
N LEU A 247 43.26 36.70 5.51
CA LEU A 247 44.42 35.98 6.05
C LEU A 247 44.26 34.46 5.98
N LEU A 248 43.03 33.98 5.78
CA LEU A 248 42.73 32.56 5.75
C LEU A 248 43.14 31.92 4.42
N PRO A 249 43.70 30.69 4.46
CA PRO A 249 44.10 29.99 3.24
C PRO A 249 42.89 29.74 2.34
N GLY A 250 42.98 30.16 1.07
CA GLY A 250 41.93 29.99 0.06
C GLY A 250 40.88 31.11 0.01
N ILE A 251 40.87 32.02 0.99
CA ILE A 251 39.97 33.18 1.04
C ILE A 251 40.74 34.44 0.64
N GLY A 252 40.74 34.73 -0.66
CA GLY A 252 41.35 35.97 -1.15
C GLY A 252 40.52 37.21 -0.82
N GLN A 253 41.15 38.39 -0.96
CA GLN A 253 40.55 39.71 -0.78
C GLN A 253 39.18 39.90 -1.47
N ALA A 254 39.02 39.38 -2.68
CA ALA A 254 37.74 39.45 -3.41
C ALA A 254 36.62 38.62 -2.75
N LYS A 255 36.93 37.43 -2.23
CA LYS A 255 35.97 36.58 -1.51
C LYS A 255 35.61 37.19 -0.15
N ALA A 256 36.62 37.66 0.58
CA ALA A 256 36.46 38.29 1.88
C ALA A 256 35.57 39.54 1.80
N LYS A 257 35.79 40.41 0.81
CA LYS A 257 34.94 41.59 0.58
C LYS A 257 33.49 41.21 0.26
N LYS A 258 33.25 40.25 -0.64
CA LYS A 258 31.89 39.79 -0.98
C LYS A 258 31.17 39.15 0.20
N LEU A 259 31.88 38.36 1.00
CA LEU A 259 31.32 37.74 2.20
C LEU A 259 30.96 38.79 3.26
N ALA A 260 31.85 39.75 3.51
CA ALA A 260 31.61 40.86 4.42
C ALA A 260 30.46 41.77 3.95
N GLU A 261 30.35 42.02 2.65
CA GLU A 261 29.25 42.75 2.04
C GLU A 261 27.94 41.99 2.21
N ALA A 262 27.90 40.68 1.91
CA ALA A 262 26.70 39.86 2.07
C ALA A 262 26.12 39.90 3.49
N PHE A 263 26.96 40.00 4.53
CA PHE A 263 26.49 40.10 5.91
C PHE A 263 26.09 41.51 6.37
N ARG A 264 26.63 42.57 5.75
CA ARG A 264 26.48 43.95 6.23
C ARG A 264 25.67 44.84 5.31
N GLN A 265 25.38 44.39 4.10
CA GLN A 265 24.63 45.16 3.11
C GLN A 265 23.20 45.40 3.60
N SER A 266 22.70 46.61 3.37
CA SER A 266 21.30 46.93 3.65
C SER A 266 20.37 46.11 2.76
N PHE A 267 19.32 45.54 3.35
CA PHE A 267 18.25 44.87 2.61
C PHE A 267 17.35 45.84 1.81
N VAL A 268 17.51 47.15 2.02
CA VAL A 268 16.76 48.18 1.30
C VAL A 268 17.46 48.53 0.00
N VAL A 269 16.80 48.27 -1.13
CA VAL A 269 17.24 48.72 -2.44
C VAL A 269 17.14 50.23 -2.50
N LYS A 270 18.29 50.92 -2.51
CA LYS A 270 18.31 52.35 -2.84
C LYS A 270 17.98 52.48 -4.33
N ARG A 271 16.77 52.97 -4.63
CA ARG A 271 16.37 53.41 -5.97
C ARG A 271 17.06 54.71 -6.34
#